data_AF-A0A972UTL8-F1
#
_entry.id   AF-A0A972UTL8-F1
#
_cell.length_a   1.000
_cell.length_b   1.000
_cell.length_c   1.000
_cell.angle_alpha   90.00
_cell.angle_beta   90.00
_cell.angle_gamma   90.00
#
_symmetry.space_group_name_H-M   'P 1'
#
loop_
_entity.id
_entity.type
_entity.pdbx_description
1 polymer ?
#
loop_
_entity_poly.entity_id
_entity_poly.type
_entity_poly.pdbx_seq_one_letter_code
_entity_poly.pdbx_strand_id
1 'polypeptide(L)' 'MNIDDGSIEVVEPRLVDAGMVHLDWSPDGKRFVFGARNSKVREFWFMENFMPLVETNNKQK' A
#
# COMPACT_ATOMS: atom_id res chain seq x y z
N MET A 1 -7.20 -1.53 -5.53
CA MET A 1 -8.21 -1.56 -6.60
C MET A 1 -8.11 -0.24 -7.34
N ASN A 2 -7.79 -0.29 -8.62
CA ASN A 2 -7.89 0.86 -9.52
C ASN A 2 -9.38 1.12 -9.79
N ILE A 3 -9.82 2.36 -9.63
CA ILE A 3 -11.23 2.75 -9.75
C ILE A 3 -11.66 2.86 -11.22
N ASP A 4 -10.71 3.12 -12.12
CA ASP A 4 -10.99 3.35 -13.54
C ASP A 4 -11.26 2.04 -14.28
N ASP A 5 -10.51 0.99 -13.98
CA ASP A 5 -10.59 -0.31 -14.67
C ASP A 5 -10.95 -1.50 -13.76
N GLY A 6 -11.08 -1.26 -12.45
CA GLY A 6 -11.39 -2.32 -11.47
C GLY A 6 -10.24 -3.29 -11.19
N SER A 7 -9.05 -3.07 -11.74
CA SER A 7 -7.89 -3.95 -11.54
C SER A 7 -7.43 -3.94 -10.08
N ILE A 8 -6.94 -5.08 -9.61
CA ILE A 8 -6.38 -5.24 -8.26
C ILE A 8 -4.92 -5.67 -8.43
N GLU A 9 -4.00 -4.82 -7.98
CA GLU A 9 -2.61 -5.21 -7.80
C GLU A 9 -2.44 -5.83 -6.41
N VAL A 10 -1.94 -7.06 -6.37
CA VAL A 10 -1.57 -7.72 -5.12
C VAL A 10 -0.13 -7.32 -4.83
N VAL A 11 0.06 -6.58 -3.74
CA VAL A 11 1.39 -6.36 -3.17
C VAL A 11 1.67 -7.55 -2.25
N GLU A 12 2.75 -8.29 -2.53
CA GLU A 12 3.26 -9.34 -1.64
C GLU A 12 4.37 -8.75 -0.74
N PRO A 13 4.04 -8.25 0.46
CA PRO A 13 5.01 -7.60 1.35
C PRO A 13 6.09 -8.53 1.92
N ARG A 14 6.13 -9.82 1.52
CA ARG A 14 7.03 -10.86 2.05
C ARG A 14 7.05 -10.91 3.59
N LEU A 15 5.88 -10.70 4.19
CA LEU A 15 5.70 -10.73 5.63
C LEU A 15 5.97 -12.13 6.18
N VAL A 16 6.44 -12.19 7.42
CA VAL A 16 6.33 -13.40 8.23
C VAL A 16 4.85 -13.80 8.27
N ASP A 17 4.54 -15.10 8.23
CA ASP A 17 3.17 -15.63 8.33
C ASP A 17 2.44 -15.08 9.57
N ALA A 18 1.77 -13.94 9.40
CA ALA A 18 1.27 -13.08 10.45
C ALA A 18 -0.01 -12.38 10.00
N GLY A 19 -1.00 -12.36 10.88
CA GLY A 19 -2.27 -11.70 10.62
C GLY A 19 -2.14 -10.18 10.75
N MET A 20 -2.79 -9.44 9.86
CA MET A 20 -2.95 -7.99 10.00
C MET A 20 -3.90 -7.72 11.18
N VAL A 21 -3.48 -6.87 12.11
CA VAL A 21 -4.24 -6.60 13.36
C VAL A 21 -4.82 -5.20 13.43
N HIS A 22 -4.25 -4.24 12.69
CA HIS A 22 -4.74 -2.87 12.63
C HIS A 22 -4.22 -2.20 11.36
N LEU A 23 -5.01 -1.28 10.80
CA LEU A 23 -4.65 -0.49 9.62
C LEU A 23 -5.20 0.93 9.78
N ASP A 24 -4.43 1.92 9.35
CA ASP A 24 -4.86 3.31 9.34
C ASP A 24 -4.22 4.07 8.16
N TRP A 25 -4.90 5.13 7.70
CA TRP A 25 -4.52 5.92 6.54
C TRP A 25 -4.10 7.33 6.94
N SER A 26 -3.16 7.92 6.19
CA SER A 26 -2.94 9.35 6.28
C SER A 26 -4.17 10.11 5.75
N PRO A 27 -4.49 11.31 6.28
CA PRO A 27 -5.66 12.08 5.82
C PRO A 27 -5.66 12.44 4.33
N ASP A 28 -4.47 12.50 3.71
CA ASP A 28 -4.29 12.77 2.28
C ASP A 28 -4.41 11.51 1.41
N GLY A 29 -4.59 10.33 2.01
CA GLY A 29 -4.71 9.03 1.31
C GLY A 29 -3.43 8.56 0.62
N LYS A 30 -2.29 9.25 0.77
CA LYS A 30 -1.05 8.92 0.07
C LYS A 30 -0.17 7.89 0.78
N ARG A 31 -0.49 7.59 2.04
CA ARG A 31 0.26 6.69 2.91
C ARG A 31 -0.70 5.90 3.80
N PHE A 32 -0.26 4.74 4.23
CA PHE A 32 -0.95 3.98 5.26
C PHE A 32 0.03 3.19 6.12
N VAL A 33 -0.42 2.82 7.30
CA VAL A 33 0.31 1.95 8.22
C VAL A 33 -0.53 0.73 8.57
N PHE A 34 0.12 -0.40 8.79
CA PHE A 34 -0.53 -1.55 9.37
C PHE A 34 0.39 -2.30 10.32
N GLY A 35 -0.22 -2.93 11.33
CA GLY A 35 0.44 -3.87 12.23
C GLY A 35 0.20 -5.29 11.77
N ALA A 36 1.25 -6.12 11.77
CA ALA A 36 1.15 -7.56 11.54
C ALA A 36 1.68 -8.30 12.77
N ARG A 37 1.00 -9.38 13.17
CA ARG A 37 1.42 -10.18 14.32
C ARG A 37 1.09 -11.67 14.15
N ASN A 38 2.01 -12.51 14.63
CA ASN A 38 1.73 -13.90 14.98
C ASN A 38 2.19 -14.20 16.43
N SER A 39 2.31 -15.48 16.78
CA SER A 39 2.76 -15.90 18.11
C SER A 39 4.23 -15.56 18.40
N LYS A 40 5.03 -15.28 17.38
CA LYS A 40 6.49 -15.11 17.46
C LYS A 40 6.97 -13.69 17.12
N VAL A 41 6.25 -12.98 16.26
CA VAL A 41 6.69 -11.75 15.62
C VAL A 41 5.58 -10.69 15.68
N ARG A 42 5.99 -9.44 15.88
CA ARG A 42 5.17 -8.23 15.72
C ARG A 42 5.93 -7.27 14.82
N GLU A 43 5.30 -6.86 13.74
CA GLU A 43 5.86 -5.94 12.77
C GLU A 43 4.94 -4.75 12.55
N PHE A 44 5.57 -3.63 12.20
CA PHE A 44 4.90 -2.43 11.76
C PHE A 44 5.40 -2.07 10.39
N TRP A 45 4.46 -1.85 9.48
CA TRP A 45 4.75 -1.54 8.09
C TRP A 45 4.17 -0.17 7.76
N PHE A 46 5.00 0.63 7.11
CA PHE A 46 4.66 1.92 6.55
C PHE A 46 4.75 1.79 5.04
N MET A 47 3.67 2.17 4.35
CA MET A 47 3.58 2.06 2.90
C MET A 47 3.36 3.43 2.27
N GLU A 48 4.13 3.69 1.21
CA GLU A 48 4.06 4.89 0.39
C GLU A 48 4.41 4.53 -1.07
N ASN A 49 4.25 5.49 -1.99
CA ASN A 49 4.60 5.33 -3.41
C ASN A 49 3.88 4.16 -4.12
N PHE A 50 2.68 3.80 -3.66
CA PHE A 50 1.83 2.77 -4.27
C PHE A 50 0.90 3.32 -5.37
N MET A 51 0.95 4.63 -5.62
CA MET A 51 0.25 5.24 -6.75
C MET A 51 1.17 5.21 -7.98
N PRO A 52 0.63 4.96 -9.19
CA PRO A 52 1.42 5.02 -10.41
C PRO A 52 2.02 6.43 -10.59
N LEU A 53 3.25 6.48 -11.07
CA LEU A 53 3.85 7.73 -11.51
C LEU A 53 3.01 8.24 -12.70
N VAL A 54 2.36 9.38 -12.53
CA VAL A 54 1.70 10.05 -13.65
C VAL A 54 2.81 10.55 -14.56
N GLU A 55 3.03 9.88 -15.70
CA GLU A 55 3.84 10.45 -16.77
C GLU A 55 3.09 11.67 -17.31
N THR A 56 3.48 12.86 -16.87
CA THR A 56 3.08 14.10 -17.53
C THR A 56 3.76 14.15 -18.89
N ASN A 57 3.13 13.53 -19.89
CA ASN A 57 3.50 13.68 -21.29
C ASN A 57 3.20 15.13 -21.73
N ASN A 58 4.08 16.05 -21.33
CA ASN A 58 4.14 17.40 -21.85
C ASN A 58 4.69 17.36 -23.28
N LYS A 59 3.90 16.80 -24.21
CA LYS A 59 4.11 17.05 -25.65
C LYS A 59 3.61 18.45 -25.93
N GLN A 60 4.50 19.42 -25.70
CA GLN A 60 4.36 20.77 -26.22
C GLN A 60 4.27 20.66 -27.75
N LYS A 61 3.17 21.15 -28.31
CA LYS A 61 3.01 21.45 -29.73
C LYS A 61 2.75 22.94 -29.85
#